data_AF-U2GBW6-F1
#
_entry.id   AF-U2GBW6-F1
#
_cell.length_a   1.000
_cell.length_b   1.000
_cell.length_c   1.000
_cell.angle_alpha   90.00
_cell.angle_beta   90.00
_cell.angle_gamma   90.00
#
_symmetry.space_group_name_H-M   'P 1'
#
loop_
_entity.id
_entity.type
_entity.pdbx_description
1 polymer ?
#
loop_
_entity_poly.entity_id
_entity_poly.type
_entity_poly.pdbx_seq_one_letter_code
_entity_poly.pdbx_strand_id
1 'polypeptide(L)'
;MQNQNDFSELSVPKERQAHSFFVFFKVIFIPLAIYILAILAYLGVINFQMKLHTIVMMGVILFVAFIFSRHSALVAYSNFLANAKDYKIRLKEFIIAHLFEISGVKKANAKFEDFFESYTRNFRNDNLANIGQAVFPMLGILGTFISIAISMPEFSSNTTDGLEKEIAILLNGVSTAFYVSIYGIFLALWWMFFEKIGVSKFEKFYSEQKELSREFFWQENELNANFMKASVSYFKDSNDAFKMALDDKFLRNLNDQVNEKFDKLKELCEIEKNIINQSKAELSASLKMLNESGLKQDEFVKIHSDILKAVSAFSNAFKDMEVKILTEHAKLGEIFSRNLNTTKESQLKFEQTIKSFDAILKEFSLSLMKEQNDALKAFRASLVESATIFKAAYEQEGRSLEREKERESLIAELKKNIDEIDKEANSVIEKIENLVQ
;
A
#
# COMPACT_ATOMS: atom_id res chain seq x y z
N MET A 1 46.51 30.43 -31.98
CA MET A 1 45.85 29.12 -32.16
C MET A 1 46.21 28.61 -33.54
N GLN A 2 47.16 27.68 -33.64
CA GLN A 2 47.48 26.96 -34.89
C GLN A 2 46.82 25.58 -34.83
N ASN A 3 46.32 25.10 -35.97
CA ASN A 3 45.69 23.77 -36.07
C ASN A 3 46.74 22.67 -35.85
N GLN A 4 46.78 22.07 -34.66
CA GLN A 4 47.57 20.85 -34.38
C GLN A 4 46.85 19.54 -34.78
N ASN A 5 45.66 19.63 -35.40
CA ASN A 5 44.83 18.46 -35.74
C ASN A 5 44.98 17.98 -37.20
N ASP A 6 46.01 18.41 -37.94
CA ASP A 6 46.15 18.04 -39.35
C ASP A 6 46.95 16.74 -39.56
N PHE A 7 46.29 15.61 -39.28
CA PHE A 7 46.79 14.25 -39.57
C PHE A 7 46.95 13.96 -41.08
N SER A 8 46.98 14.97 -41.96
CA SER A 8 47.25 14.85 -43.39
C SER A 8 48.75 14.75 -43.68
N GLU A 9 49.58 15.41 -42.86
CA GLU A 9 51.05 15.49 -42.98
C GLU A 9 51.79 14.24 -42.51
N LEU A 10 51.10 13.12 -42.25
CA LEU A 10 51.77 11.85 -42.00
C LEU A 10 52.66 11.50 -43.20
N SER A 11 53.98 11.51 -43.00
CA SER A 11 55.03 11.38 -44.01
C SER A 11 55.35 9.92 -44.29
N VAL A 12 54.34 9.23 -44.81
CA VAL A 12 54.37 7.80 -45.18
C VAL A 12 55.23 7.63 -46.46
N PRO A 13 55.81 6.45 -46.75
CA PRO A 13 56.84 6.28 -47.77
C PRO A 13 56.37 6.68 -49.17
N LYS A 14 57.31 7.16 -49.99
CA LYS A 14 57.08 7.39 -51.42
C LYS A 14 56.51 6.12 -52.07
N GLU A 15 55.44 6.29 -52.86
CA GLU A 15 54.91 5.24 -53.74
C GLU A 15 56.03 4.67 -54.61
N ARG A 16 56.53 3.49 -54.25
CA ARG A 16 57.37 2.69 -55.14
C ARG A 16 56.46 1.64 -55.77
N GLN A 17 56.40 1.65 -57.10
CA GLN A 17 55.85 0.56 -57.90
C GLN A 17 56.73 -0.68 -57.75
N ALA A 18 56.63 -1.32 -56.59
CA ALA A 18 57.31 -2.56 -56.27
C ALA A 18 56.52 -3.70 -56.92
N HIS A 19 56.85 -4.01 -58.18
CA HIS A 19 56.31 -5.19 -58.84
C HIS A 19 56.75 -6.45 -58.09
N SER A 20 55.90 -6.92 -57.17
CA SER A 20 56.16 -8.08 -56.31
C SER A 20 56.55 -9.32 -57.11
N PHE A 21 55.95 -9.49 -58.29
CA PHE A 21 56.31 -10.52 -59.27
C PHE A 21 57.79 -10.50 -59.68
N PHE A 22 58.39 -9.33 -59.88
CA PHE A 22 59.80 -9.19 -60.24
C PHE A 22 60.73 -9.53 -59.07
N VAL A 23 60.32 -9.18 -57.85
CA VAL A 23 61.05 -9.54 -56.61
C VAL A 23 61.00 -11.06 -56.40
N PHE A 24 59.83 -11.67 -56.55
CA PHE A 24 59.62 -13.12 -56.50
C PHE A 24 60.46 -13.86 -57.55
N PHE A 25 60.44 -13.41 -58.81
CA PHE A 25 61.27 -13.98 -59.87
C PHE A 25 62.76 -13.89 -59.54
N LYS A 26 63.22 -12.75 -59.00
CA LYS A 26 64.62 -12.57 -58.58
C LYS A 26 65.06 -13.53 -57.45
N VAL A 27 64.16 -13.92 -56.55
CA VAL A 27 64.45 -14.92 -55.50
C VAL A 27 64.66 -16.31 -56.12
N ILE A 28 63.87 -16.67 -57.13
CA ILE A 28 63.83 -18.05 -57.67
C ILE A 28 64.79 -18.25 -58.86
N PHE A 29 65.20 -17.18 -59.54
CA PHE A 29 65.97 -17.23 -60.78
C PHE A 29 67.23 -18.10 -60.72
N ILE A 30 68.08 -17.95 -59.68
CA ILE A 30 69.33 -18.71 -59.58
C ILE A 30 69.10 -20.18 -59.20
N PRO A 31 68.25 -20.53 -58.20
CA PRO A 31 67.84 -21.91 -57.97
C PRO A 31 67.25 -22.61 -59.21
N LEU A 32 66.45 -21.89 -59.99
CA LEU A 32 65.88 -22.40 -61.25
C LEU A 32 66.94 -22.57 -62.34
N ALA A 33 67.87 -21.64 -62.49
CA ALA A 33 68.97 -21.75 -63.45
C ALA A 33 69.87 -22.96 -63.15
N ILE A 34 70.18 -23.23 -61.87
CA ILE A 34 70.94 -24.42 -61.45
C ILE A 34 70.15 -25.71 -61.79
N TYR A 35 68.84 -25.71 -61.61
CA TYR A 35 68.00 -26.84 -61.99
C TYR A 35 67.93 -27.06 -63.51
N ILE A 36 67.89 -26.00 -64.31
CA ILE A 36 67.95 -26.08 -65.78
C ILE A 36 69.31 -26.64 -66.23
N LEU A 37 70.42 -26.24 -65.60
CA LEU A 37 71.75 -26.81 -65.86
C LEU A 37 71.80 -28.32 -65.54
N ALA A 38 71.14 -28.77 -64.46
CA ALA A 38 71.02 -30.19 -64.14
C ALA A 38 70.24 -30.97 -65.23
N ILE A 39 69.17 -30.40 -65.79
CA ILE A 39 68.43 -30.99 -66.91
C ILE A 39 69.31 -31.07 -68.17
N LEU A 40 70.04 -30.00 -68.51
CA LEU A 40 70.95 -29.98 -69.67
C LEU A 40 72.09 -30.99 -69.56
N ALA A 41 72.59 -31.26 -68.34
CA ALA A 41 73.55 -32.32 -68.09
C ALA A 41 72.98 -33.72 -68.36
N TYR A 42 71.75 -34.02 -67.92
CA TYR A 42 71.08 -35.28 -68.24
C TYR A 42 70.77 -35.47 -69.73
N LEU A 43 70.50 -34.38 -70.46
CA LEU A 43 70.36 -34.39 -71.91
C LEU A 43 71.70 -34.53 -72.67
N GLY A 44 72.84 -34.65 -71.96
CA GLY A 44 74.16 -34.82 -72.57
C GLY A 44 74.74 -33.56 -73.23
N VAL A 45 74.13 -32.39 -73.01
CA VAL A 45 74.61 -31.10 -73.54
C VAL A 45 75.85 -30.60 -72.77
N ILE A 46 76.02 -31.08 -71.54
CA ILE A 46 77.11 -30.72 -70.63
C ILE A 46 77.79 -32.01 -70.18
N ASN A 47 79.12 -32.02 -70.03
CA ASN A 47 79.93 -33.16 -69.56
C ASN A 47 79.75 -33.50 -68.06
N PHE A 48 78.51 -33.48 -67.55
CA PHE A 48 78.15 -33.90 -66.21
C PHE A 48 77.22 -35.11 -66.28
N GLN A 49 77.60 -36.23 -65.67
CA GLN A 49 76.71 -37.38 -65.58
C GLN A 49 75.63 -37.11 -64.53
N MET A 50 74.37 -37.16 -64.95
CA MET A 50 73.19 -36.98 -64.10
C MET A 50 72.21 -38.13 -64.35
N LYS A 51 71.65 -38.72 -63.28
CA LYS A 51 70.61 -39.75 -63.39
C LYS A 51 69.21 -39.13 -63.28
N LEU A 52 68.21 -39.78 -63.88
CA LEU A 52 66.82 -39.29 -63.89
C LEU A 52 66.28 -39.03 -62.47
N HIS A 53 66.52 -39.95 -61.53
CA HIS A 53 66.04 -39.79 -60.15
C HIS A 53 66.65 -38.56 -59.45
N THR A 54 67.92 -38.22 -59.69
CA THR A 54 68.56 -37.02 -59.16
C THR A 54 67.79 -35.76 -59.57
N ILE A 55 67.38 -35.67 -60.84
CA ILE A 55 66.62 -34.54 -61.36
C ILE A 55 65.22 -34.50 -60.78
N VAL A 56 64.53 -35.65 -60.67
CA VAL A 56 63.22 -35.72 -60.01
C VAL A 56 63.31 -35.23 -58.57
N MET A 57 64.32 -35.66 -57.79
CA MET A 57 64.50 -35.21 -56.41
C MET A 57 64.86 -33.73 -56.33
N MET A 58 65.75 -33.21 -57.18
CA MET A 58 66.03 -31.77 -57.25
C MET A 58 64.77 -30.95 -57.62
N GLY A 59 63.93 -31.47 -58.52
CA GLY A 59 62.66 -30.86 -58.91
C GLY A 59 61.65 -30.80 -57.76
N VAL A 60 61.55 -31.86 -56.95
CA VAL A 60 60.72 -31.86 -55.72
C VAL A 60 61.24 -30.82 -54.72
N ILE A 61 62.55 -30.72 -54.50
CA ILE A 61 63.13 -29.71 -53.60
C ILE A 61 62.84 -28.29 -54.13
N LEU A 62 62.99 -28.05 -55.44
CA LEU A 62 62.68 -26.77 -56.07
C LEU A 62 61.18 -26.42 -55.96
N PHE A 63 60.28 -27.39 -56.10
CA PHE A 63 58.85 -27.18 -55.93
C PHE A 63 58.50 -26.76 -54.48
N VAL A 64 59.11 -27.40 -53.48
CA VAL A 64 58.97 -26.96 -52.08
C VAL A 64 59.56 -25.55 -51.90
N ALA A 65 60.73 -25.26 -52.48
CA ALA A 65 61.32 -23.92 -52.44
C ALA A 65 60.43 -22.84 -53.08
N PHE A 66 59.69 -23.16 -54.14
CA PHE A 66 58.70 -22.28 -54.74
C PHE A 66 57.56 -21.94 -53.76
N ILE A 67 57.00 -22.93 -53.06
CA ILE A 67 55.97 -22.71 -52.03
C ILE A 67 56.50 -21.78 -50.92
N PHE A 68 57.71 -22.06 -50.42
CA PHE A 68 58.35 -21.24 -49.38
C PHE A 68 58.64 -19.81 -49.87
N SER A 69 59.09 -19.62 -51.11
CA SER A 69 59.45 -18.30 -51.67
C SER A 69 58.33 -17.26 -51.61
N ARG A 70 57.05 -17.69 -51.65
CA ARG A 70 55.88 -16.81 -51.45
C ARG A 70 55.84 -16.18 -50.05
N HIS A 71 56.42 -16.85 -49.05
CA HIS A 71 56.42 -16.45 -47.64
C HIS A 71 57.75 -15.84 -47.18
N SER A 72 58.70 -15.55 -48.08
CA SER A 72 59.93 -14.87 -47.68
C SER A 72 59.67 -13.39 -47.32
N ALA A 73 60.39 -12.89 -46.32
CA ALA A 73 60.37 -11.49 -45.90
C ALA A 73 60.55 -10.50 -47.05
N LEU A 74 61.36 -10.81 -48.07
CA LEU A 74 61.57 -9.86 -49.17
C LEU A 74 60.32 -9.72 -50.07
N VAL A 75 59.57 -10.81 -50.26
CA VAL A 75 58.31 -10.82 -51.02
C VAL A 75 57.20 -10.17 -50.19
N ALA A 76 57.11 -10.50 -48.89
CA ALA A 76 56.20 -9.84 -47.95
C ALA A 76 56.42 -8.32 -47.90
N TYR A 77 57.69 -7.86 -47.87
CA TYR A 77 58.05 -6.44 -47.91
C TYR A 77 57.63 -5.77 -49.22
N SER A 78 57.77 -6.46 -50.36
CA SER A 78 57.32 -5.93 -51.65
C SER A 78 55.80 -5.81 -51.73
N ASN A 79 55.05 -6.79 -51.19
CA ASN A 79 53.59 -6.74 -51.10
C ASN A 79 53.12 -5.63 -50.16
N PHE A 80 53.80 -5.48 -49.02
CA PHE A 80 53.55 -4.40 -48.07
C PHE A 80 53.73 -3.02 -48.73
N LEU A 81 54.83 -2.79 -49.46
CA LEU A 81 55.08 -1.52 -50.15
C LEU A 81 54.07 -1.24 -51.28
N ALA A 82 53.60 -2.27 -51.99
CA ALA A 82 52.53 -2.11 -52.98
C ALA A 82 51.23 -1.57 -52.35
N ASN A 83 50.99 -1.90 -51.07
CA ASN A 83 49.82 -1.46 -50.29
C ASN A 83 50.10 -0.21 -49.43
N ALA A 84 51.09 0.62 -49.76
CA ALA A 84 51.46 1.80 -48.94
C ALA A 84 50.32 2.81 -48.72
N LYS A 85 49.38 2.96 -49.66
CA LYS A 85 48.18 3.81 -49.51
C LYS A 85 47.25 3.29 -48.42
N ASP A 86 47.03 1.99 -48.45
CA ASP A 86 46.17 1.24 -47.54
C ASP A 86 46.77 1.18 -46.11
N TYR A 87 48.11 1.13 -46.02
CA TYR A 87 48.86 1.38 -44.78
C TYR A 87 48.62 2.78 -44.21
N LYS A 88 48.72 3.84 -45.03
CA LYS A 88 48.44 5.23 -44.58
C LYS A 88 47.01 5.39 -44.05
N ILE A 89 46.02 4.81 -44.73
CA ILE A 89 44.62 4.87 -44.32
C ILE A 89 44.43 4.17 -42.96
N ARG A 90 44.84 2.90 -42.84
CA ARG A 90 44.68 2.14 -41.59
C ARG A 90 45.47 2.72 -40.42
N LEU A 91 46.66 3.29 -40.64
CA LEU A 91 47.41 3.98 -39.59
C LEU A 91 46.67 5.23 -39.08
N LYS A 92 46.08 6.02 -39.99
CA LYS A 92 45.27 7.19 -39.62
C LYS A 92 44.00 6.78 -38.87
N GLU A 93 43.30 5.75 -39.32
CA GLU A 93 42.11 5.20 -38.65
C GLU A 93 42.47 4.69 -37.24
N PHE A 94 43.58 3.96 -37.09
CA PHE A 94 44.05 3.45 -35.81
C PHE A 94 44.40 4.59 -34.83
N ILE A 95 45.10 5.63 -35.28
CA ILE A 95 45.41 6.81 -34.46
C ILE A 95 44.11 7.49 -34.01
N ILE A 96 43.17 7.73 -34.93
CA ILE A 96 41.89 8.39 -34.64
C ILE A 96 41.05 7.60 -33.64
N ALA A 97 40.97 6.27 -33.80
CA ALA A 97 40.20 5.39 -32.92
C ALA A 97 40.71 5.36 -31.46
N HIS A 98 42.00 5.65 -31.24
CA HIS A 98 42.64 5.64 -29.92
C HIS A 98 42.99 7.03 -29.38
N LEU A 99 42.44 8.10 -29.96
CA LEU A 99 42.73 9.47 -29.51
C LEU A 99 42.31 9.69 -28.05
N PHE A 100 43.26 10.18 -27.26
CA PHE A 100 43.08 10.54 -25.86
C PHE A 100 43.61 11.94 -25.60
N GLU A 101 42.81 12.76 -24.92
CA GLU A 101 43.09 14.17 -24.65
C GLU A 101 43.50 14.37 -23.18
N ILE A 102 44.67 14.96 -22.95
CA ILE A 102 45.12 15.42 -21.63
C ILE A 102 45.64 16.85 -21.76
N SER A 103 45.18 17.75 -20.89
CA SER A 103 45.62 19.16 -20.86
C SER A 103 45.56 19.88 -22.22
N GLY A 104 44.58 19.54 -23.07
CA GLY A 104 44.41 20.11 -24.41
C GLY A 104 45.30 19.51 -25.51
N VAL A 105 46.13 18.51 -25.19
CA VAL A 105 46.95 17.77 -26.16
C VAL A 105 46.26 16.45 -26.51
N LYS A 106 46.10 16.18 -27.82
CA LYS A 106 45.47 14.96 -28.37
C LYS A 106 46.51 14.06 -29.02
N LYS A 107 46.69 12.85 -28.49
CA LYS A 107 47.52 11.79 -29.09
C LYS A 107 46.86 10.43 -28.89
N ALA A 108 47.25 9.44 -29.68
CA ALA A 108 46.74 8.08 -29.54
C ALA A 108 47.30 7.40 -28.28
N ASN A 109 46.42 6.85 -27.45
CA ASN A 109 46.75 6.04 -26.27
C ASN A 109 46.85 4.54 -26.62
N ALA A 110 47.67 4.24 -27.62
CA ALA A 110 47.99 2.89 -28.09
C ALA A 110 49.45 2.87 -28.56
N LYS A 111 50.07 1.69 -28.69
CA LYS A 111 51.45 1.62 -29.18
C LYS A 111 51.48 1.51 -30.71
N PHE A 112 52.51 2.07 -31.34
CA PHE A 112 52.74 1.90 -32.77
C PHE A 112 53.04 0.44 -33.12
N GLU A 113 53.73 -0.25 -32.22
CA GLU A 113 53.97 -1.69 -32.17
C GLU A 113 52.68 -2.48 -32.48
N ASP A 114 51.62 -2.25 -31.69
CA ASP A 114 50.36 -3.01 -31.74
C ASP A 114 49.68 -2.88 -33.13
N PHE A 115 49.71 -1.67 -33.69
CA PHE A 115 49.23 -1.41 -35.05
C PHE A 115 50.09 -2.13 -36.11
N PHE A 116 51.42 -2.00 -36.01
CA PHE A 116 52.32 -2.52 -37.02
C PHE A 116 52.29 -4.05 -37.06
N GLU A 117 52.26 -4.72 -35.92
CA GLU A 117 52.10 -6.17 -35.81
C GLU A 117 50.76 -6.61 -36.41
N SER A 118 49.65 -5.99 -35.99
CA SER A 118 48.30 -6.28 -36.49
C SER A 118 48.20 -6.12 -38.01
N TYR A 119 48.79 -5.06 -38.57
CA TYR A 119 48.83 -4.80 -40.01
C TYR A 119 49.68 -5.84 -40.75
N THR A 120 50.87 -6.19 -40.23
CA THR A 120 51.84 -7.04 -40.95
C THR A 120 51.57 -8.54 -40.83
N ARG A 121 50.80 -8.99 -39.82
CA ARG A 121 50.52 -10.41 -39.53
C ARG A 121 50.01 -11.24 -40.72
N ASN A 122 49.30 -10.62 -41.66
CA ASN A 122 48.75 -11.31 -42.84
C ASN A 122 49.67 -11.30 -44.07
N PHE A 123 50.80 -10.57 -44.03
CA PHE A 123 51.74 -10.46 -45.17
C PHE A 123 52.80 -11.57 -45.21
N ARG A 124 53.12 -12.19 -44.06
CA ARG A 124 54.10 -13.28 -43.93
C ARG A 124 53.59 -14.35 -42.95
N ASN A 125 53.99 -15.59 -43.16
CA ASN A 125 53.88 -16.63 -42.13
C ASN A 125 55.27 -16.91 -41.58
N ASP A 126 55.59 -16.28 -40.45
CA ASP A 126 56.92 -16.30 -39.82
C ASP A 126 57.33 -17.71 -39.43
N ASN A 127 56.39 -18.55 -38.96
CA ASN A 127 56.65 -19.94 -38.63
C ASN A 127 57.12 -20.74 -39.86
N LEU A 128 56.48 -20.54 -41.01
CA LEU A 128 56.89 -21.19 -42.26
C LEU A 128 58.22 -20.61 -42.79
N ALA A 129 58.42 -19.29 -42.69
CA ALA A 129 59.65 -18.66 -43.16
C ALA A 129 60.89 -19.10 -42.36
N ASN A 130 60.72 -19.26 -41.04
CA ASN A 130 61.79 -19.67 -40.13
C ASN A 130 62.26 -21.11 -40.38
N ILE A 131 61.35 -22.07 -40.64
CA ILE A 131 61.75 -23.47 -40.87
C ILE A 131 62.43 -23.70 -42.23
N GLY A 132 62.30 -22.79 -43.20
CA GLY A 132 62.85 -22.95 -44.56
C GLY A 132 64.36 -23.22 -44.58
N GLN A 133 65.13 -22.59 -43.68
CA GLN A 133 66.57 -22.80 -43.55
C GLN A 133 66.94 -24.24 -43.17
N ALA A 134 66.09 -24.93 -42.42
CA ALA A 134 66.29 -26.31 -41.98
C ALA A 134 65.67 -27.34 -42.93
N VAL A 135 64.57 -27.00 -43.61
CA VAL A 135 63.84 -27.90 -44.51
C VAL A 135 64.66 -28.25 -45.76
N PHE A 136 65.30 -27.27 -46.43
CA PHE A 136 66.01 -27.56 -47.69
C PHE A 136 67.20 -28.54 -47.55
N PRO A 137 68.08 -28.45 -46.52
CA PRO A 137 69.14 -29.42 -46.30
C PRO A 137 68.59 -30.79 -45.92
N MET A 138 67.53 -30.85 -45.10
CA MET A 138 66.89 -32.12 -44.74
C MET A 138 66.28 -32.82 -45.96
N LEU A 139 65.63 -32.08 -46.87
CA LEU A 139 65.15 -32.64 -48.15
C LEU A 139 66.31 -33.06 -49.07
N GLY A 140 67.44 -32.34 -49.06
CA GLY A 140 68.65 -32.73 -49.77
C GLY A 140 69.24 -34.04 -49.27
N ILE A 141 69.32 -34.23 -47.94
CA ILE A 141 69.76 -35.46 -47.29
C ILE A 141 68.80 -36.62 -47.60
N LEU A 142 67.50 -36.42 -47.43
CA LEU A 142 66.47 -37.41 -47.75
C LEU A 142 66.53 -37.83 -49.23
N GLY A 143 66.65 -36.86 -50.14
CA GLY A 143 66.77 -37.10 -51.57
C GLY A 143 68.07 -37.82 -51.96
N THR A 144 69.15 -37.63 -51.19
CA THR A 144 70.41 -38.39 -51.35
C THR A 144 70.20 -39.86 -50.98
N PHE A 145 69.60 -40.15 -49.81
CA PHE A 145 69.31 -41.53 -49.40
C PHE A 145 68.39 -42.26 -50.39
N ILE A 146 67.34 -41.59 -50.88
CA ILE A 146 66.44 -42.17 -51.90
C ILE A 146 67.19 -42.43 -53.22
N SER A 147 68.05 -41.51 -53.66
CA SER A 147 68.83 -41.67 -54.90
C SER A 147 69.87 -42.81 -54.81
N ILE A 148 70.47 -43.01 -53.63
CA ILE A 148 71.36 -44.14 -53.36
C ILE A 148 70.57 -45.45 -53.35
N ALA A 149 69.43 -45.51 -52.67
CA ALA A 149 68.57 -46.70 -52.61
C ALA A 149 68.09 -47.15 -54.01
N ILE A 150 67.70 -46.21 -54.87
CA ILE A 150 67.32 -46.50 -56.27
C ILE A 150 68.52 -46.90 -57.13
N SER A 151 69.74 -46.44 -56.80
CA SER A 151 70.97 -46.76 -57.52
C SER A 151 71.67 -48.04 -57.05
N MET A 152 71.19 -48.69 -56.00
CA MET A 152 71.84 -49.87 -55.43
C MET A 152 71.58 -51.09 -56.33
N PRO A 153 72.62 -51.72 -56.92
CA PRO A 153 72.45 -52.91 -57.75
C PRO A 153 72.20 -54.14 -56.86
N GLU A 154 71.50 -55.13 -57.43
CA GLU A 154 71.44 -56.48 -56.85
C GLU A 154 72.78 -57.18 -57.14
N PHE A 155 73.71 -57.13 -56.18
CA PHE A 155 75.02 -57.79 -56.26
C PHE A 155 74.86 -59.31 -56.43
N SER A 156 74.82 -59.75 -57.68
CA SER A 156 74.44 -61.11 -58.09
C SER A 156 75.36 -61.68 -59.18
N SER A 157 76.34 -60.89 -59.62
CA SER A 157 77.32 -61.28 -60.62
C SER A 157 78.35 -62.29 -60.10
N ASN A 158 78.44 -63.43 -60.79
CA ASN A 158 79.44 -64.48 -60.52
C ASN A 158 80.75 -64.31 -61.32
N THR A 159 80.96 -63.13 -61.95
CA THR A 159 82.13 -62.82 -62.78
C THR A 159 82.74 -61.49 -62.37
N THR A 160 84.07 -61.38 -62.42
CA THR A 160 84.81 -60.16 -62.04
C THR A 160 84.32 -58.93 -62.80
N ASP A 161 84.14 -59.06 -64.13
CA ASP A 161 83.66 -57.98 -65.01
C ASP A 161 82.23 -57.55 -64.67
N GLY A 162 81.37 -58.48 -64.23
CA GLY A 162 80.02 -58.19 -63.77
C GLY A 162 80.03 -57.40 -62.47
N LEU A 163 80.89 -57.79 -61.53
CA LEU A 163 81.03 -57.13 -60.23
C LEU A 163 81.63 -55.73 -60.37
N GLU A 164 82.63 -55.55 -61.24
CA GLU A 164 83.19 -54.23 -61.56
C GLU A 164 82.11 -53.30 -62.13
N LYS A 165 81.26 -53.81 -63.02
CA LYS A 165 80.14 -53.05 -63.61
C LYS A 165 79.08 -52.69 -62.57
N GLU A 166 78.72 -53.59 -61.66
CA GLU A 166 77.80 -53.33 -60.54
C GLU A 166 78.37 -52.24 -59.60
N ILE A 167 79.64 -52.34 -59.24
CA ILE A 167 80.35 -51.34 -58.43
C ILE A 167 80.38 -49.98 -59.13
N ALA A 168 80.66 -49.94 -60.45
CA ALA A 168 80.65 -48.70 -61.22
C ALA A 168 79.25 -48.04 -61.28
N ILE A 169 78.18 -48.83 -61.41
CA ILE A 169 76.79 -48.35 -61.38
C ILE A 169 76.44 -47.73 -60.01
N LEU A 170 76.87 -48.38 -58.93
CA LEU A 170 76.70 -47.88 -57.56
C LEU A 170 77.48 -46.58 -57.34
N LEU A 171 78.78 -46.54 -57.66
CA LEU A 171 79.63 -45.36 -57.49
C LEU A 171 79.09 -44.14 -58.25
N ASN A 172 78.64 -44.35 -59.49
CA ASN A 172 77.99 -43.31 -60.29
C ASN A 172 76.66 -42.87 -59.65
N GLY A 173 75.87 -43.81 -59.13
CA GLY A 173 74.66 -43.51 -58.36
C GLY A 173 74.89 -42.65 -57.12
N VAL A 174 75.86 -43.03 -56.30
CA VAL A 174 76.29 -42.30 -55.11
C VAL A 174 76.80 -40.90 -55.49
N SER A 175 77.62 -40.78 -56.54
CA SER A 175 78.09 -39.49 -57.07
C SER A 175 76.93 -38.58 -57.47
N THR A 176 75.96 -39.09 -58.24
CA THR A 176 74.78 -38.32 -58.66
C THR A 176 73.79 -38.03 -57.52
N ALA A 177 73.79 -38.82 -56.44
CA ALA A 177 72.98 -38.56 -55.25
C ALA A 177 73.51 -37.35 -54.47
N PHE A 178 74.83 -37.15 -54.38
CA PHE A 178 75.43 -36.01 -53.66
C PHE A 178 74.99 -34.64 -54.22
N TYR A 179 74.71 -34.54 -55.53
CA TYR A 179 74.20 -33.29 -56.12
C TYR A 179 72.85 -32.86 -55.53
N VAL A 180 72.02 -33.81 -55.07
CA VAL A 180 70.75 -33.51 -54.40
C VAL A 180 70.99 -32.85 -53.03
N SER A 181 71.96 -33.33 -52.25
CA SER A 181 72.37 -32.72 -50.98
C SER A 181 72.96 -31.32 -51.20
N ILE A 182 73.89 -31.18 -52.15
CA ILE A 182 74.52 -29.89 -52.49
C ILE A 182 73.45 -28.87 -52.88
N TYR A 183 72.44 -29.26 -53.65
CA TYR A 183 71.33 -28.39 -54.04
C TYR A 183 70.45 -27.98 -52.85
N GLY A 184 70.14 -28.90 -51.93
CA GLY A 184 69.41 -28.61 -50.69
C GLY A 184 70.14 -27.64 -49.76
N ILE A 185 71.46 -27.82 -49.61
CA ILE A 185 72.33 -26.91 -48.82
C ILE A 185 72.42 -25.54 -49.50
N PHE A 186 72.61 -25.50 -50.82
CA PHE A 186 72.62 -24.26 -51.59
C PHE A 186 71.32 -23.48 -51.40
N LEU A 187 70.16 -24.14 -51.49
CA LEU A 187 68.84 -23.54 -51.29
C LEU A 187 68.66 -22.96 -49.88
N ALA A 188 69.20 -23.60 -48.83
CA ALA A 188 69.20 -23.04 -47.47
C ALA A 188 70.02 -21.76 -47.34
N LEU A 189 71.23 -21.75 -47.89
CA LEU A 189 72.09 -20.56 -47.88
C LEU A 189 71.46 -19.41 -48.69
N TRP A 190 70.90 -19.75 -49.85
CA TRP A 190 70.17 -18.82 -50.71
C TRP A 190 68.95 -18.23 -49.98
N TRP A 191 68.13 -19.08 -49.37
CA TRP A 191 66.99 -18.66 -48.55
C TRP A 191 67.41 -17.75 -47.40
N MET A 192 68.44 -18.11 -46.63
CA MET A 192 68.94 -17.30 -45.52
C MET A 192 69.37 -15.89 -45.97
N PHE A 193 70.01 -15.77 -47.14
CA PHE A 193 70.42 -14.48 -47.71
C PHE A 193 69.22 -13.57 -48.00
N PHE A 194 68.18 -14.10 -48.67
CA PHE A 194 66.98 -13.33 -48.98
C PHE A 194 66.15 -12.99 -47.75
N GLU A 195 66.05 -13.91 -46.78
CA GLU A 195 65.30 -13.68 -45.56
C GLU A 195 65.94 -12.59 -44.68
N LYS A 196 67.27 -12.62 -44.49
CA LYS A 196 68.00 -11.57 -43.77
C LYS A 196 67.86 -10.20 -44.44
N ILE A 197 67.93 -10.12 -45.77
CA ILE A 197 67.74 -8.86 -46.51
C ILE A 197 66.30 -8.36 -46.41
N GLY A 198 65.31 -9.26 -46.42
CA GLY A 198 63.90 -8.91 -46.25
C GLY A 198 63.60 -8.38 -44.85
N VAL A 199 64.05 -9.09 -43.80
CA VAL A 199 63.89 -8.68 -42.40
C VAL A 199 64.56 -7.35 -42.14
N SER A 200 65.82 -7.15 -42.54
CA SER A 200 66.54 -5.87 -42.35
C SER A 200 65.83 -4.68 -43.03
N LYS A 201 65.16 -4.90 -44.17
CA LYS A 201 64.32 -3.88 -44.81
C LYS A 201 63.05 -3.57 -44.02
N PHE A 202 62.39 -4.60 -43.48
CA PHE A 202 61.24 -4.42 -42.59
C PHE A 202 61.60 -3.70 -41.30
N GLU A 203 62.72 -4.05 -40.65
CA GLU A 203 63.21 -3.39 -39.43
C GLU A 203 63.55 -1.92 -39.66
N LYS A 204 64.27 -1.62 -40.76
CA LYS A 204 64.58 -0.23 -41.13
C LYS A 204 63.30 0.56 -41.41
N PHE A 205 62.38 -0.03 -42.16
CA PHE A 205 61.07 0.57 -42.44
C PHE A 205 60.27 0.84 -41.16
N TYR A 206 60.21 -0.16 -40.28
CA TYR A 206 59.54 -0.08 -38.99
C TYR A 206 60.09 1.07 -38.14
N SER A 207 61.42 1.17 -38.03
CA SER A 207 62.10 2.25 -37.29
C SER A 207 61.82 3.63 -37.90
N GLU A 208 61.88 3.76 -39.22
CA GLU A 208 61.54 5.00 -39.93
C GLU A 208 60.08 5.41 -39.68
N GLN A 209 59.11 4.50 -39.83
CA GLN A 209 57.70 4.84 -39.60
C GLN A 209 57.36 5.07 -38.13
N LYS A 210 58.02 4.37 -37.20
CA LYS A 210 57.87 4.59 -35.75
C LYS A 210 58.31 6.01 -35.39
N GLU A 211 59.45 6.48 -35.88
CA GLU A 211 59.92 7.82 -35.57
C GLU A 211 59.07 8.91 -36.24
N LEU A 212 58.66 8.72 -37.50
CA LEU A 212 57.80 9.67 -38.22
C LEU A 212 56.37 9.75 -37.66
N SER A 213 55.88 8.70 -37.00
CA SER A 213 54.57 8.71 -36.34
C SER A 213 54.62 9.01 -34.83
N ARG A 214 55.82 9.13 -34.26
CA ARG A 214 56.08 9.26 -32.81
C ARG A 214 55.31 10.40 -32.14
N GLU A 215 55.15 11.53 -32.82
CA GLU A 215 54.45 12.70 -32.28
C GLU A 215 52.94 12.46 -32.08
N PHE A 216 52.34 11.52 -32.84
CA PHE A 216 50.92 11.20 -32.78
C PHE A 216 50.57 10.15 -31.72
N PHE A 217 51.56 9.49 -31.11
CA PHE A 217 51.39 8.47 -30.07
C PHE A 217 51.90 8.96 -28.71
N TRP A 218 51.15 8.67 -27.65
CA TRP A 218 51.58 8.96 -26.29
C TRP A 218 52.81 8.12 -25.91
N GLN A 219 53.92 8.80 -25.57
CA GLN A 219 55.06 8.15 -24.93
C GLN A 219 54.74 7.98 -23.44
N GLU A 220 55.05 6.81 -22.85
CA GLU A 220 54.65 6.47 -21.46
C GLU A 220 55.07 7.53 -20.43
N ASN A 221 56.31 8.02 -20.53
CA ASN A 221 56.84 9.10 -19.69
C ASN A 221 56.11 10.45 -19.90
N GLU A 222 55.74 10.76 -21.15
CA GLU A 222 55.05 12.01 -21.51
C GLU A 222 53.59 11.99 -21.03
N LEU A 223 52.92 10.84 -21.23
CA LEU A 223 51.56 10.57 -20.78
C LEU A 223 51.46 10.74 -19.27
N ASN A 224 52.36 10.09 -18.52
CA ASN A 224 52.38 10.17 -17.06
C ASN A 224 52.71 11.59 -16.58
N ALA A 225 53.68 12.27 -17.18
CA ALA A 225 54.01 13.66 -16.83
C ALA A 225 52.84 14.63 -17.07
N ASN A 226 52.14 14.51 -18.20
CA ASN A 226 50.97 15.34 -18.51
C ASN A 226 49.76 14.99 -17.64
N PHE A 227 49.54 13.70 -17.33
CA PHE A 227 48.51 13.26 -16.40
C PHE A 227 48.75 13.80 -14.98
N MET A 228 50.00 13.73 -14.49
CA MET A 228 50.38 14.30 -13.20
C MET A 228 50.22 15.83 -13.19
N LYS A 229 50.63 16.52 -14.26
CA LYS A 229 50.44 17.97 -14.40
C LYS A 229 48.94 18.37 -14.38
N ALA A 230 48.10 17.63 -15.10
CA ALA A 230 46.65 17.83 -15.08
C ALA A 230 46.08 17.59 -13.68
N SER A 231 46.47 16.49 -13.03
CA SER A 231 46.05 16.11 -11.68
C SER A 231 46.41 17.20 -10.66
N VAL A 232 47.64 17.73 -10.70
CA VAL A 232 48.08 18.83 -9.83
C VAL A 232 47.27 20.11 -10.07
N SER A 233 46.88 20.41 -11.32
CA SER A 233 45.96 21.52 -11.61
C SER A 233 44.61 21.29 -10.93
N TYR A 234 43.98 20.13 -11.15
CA TYR A 234 42.68 19.82 -10.53
C TYR A 234 42.74 19.83 -9.00
N PHE A 235 43.82 19.36 -8.38
CA PHE A 235 44.03 19.46 -6.94
C PHE A 235 44.14 20.92 -6.46
N LYS A 236 44.83 21.77 -7.22
CA LYS A 236 44.92 23.20 -6.91
C LYS A 236 43.55 23.89 -7.06
N ASP A 237 42.85 23.65 -8.17
CA ASP A 237 41.54 24.23 -8.45
C ASP A 237 40.51 23.81 -7.39
N SER A 238 40.55 22.54 -6.95
CA SER A 238 39.75 22.01 -5.85
C SER A 238 40.10 22.63 -4.50
N ASN A 239 41.39 22.80 -4.19
CA ASN A 239 41.86 23.49 -2.98
C ASN A 239 41.43 24.96 -2.95
N ASP A 240 41.50 25.66 -4.08
CA ASP A 240 41.13 27.07 -4.17
C ASP A 240 39.59 27.24 -4.10
N ALA A 241 38.81 26.31 -4.68
CA ALA A 241 37.36 26.23 -4.47
C ALA A 241 36.99 25.90 -3.02
N PHE A 242 37.73 25.01 -2.34
CA PHE A 242 37.52 24.69 -0.94
C PHE A 242 37.81 25.88 -0.01
N LYS A 243 38.88 26.64 -0.28
CA LYS A 243 39.15 27.91 0.41
C LYS A 243 38.05 28.94 0.18
N MET A 244 37.48 29.01 -1.02
CA MET A 244 36.38 29.93 -1.34
C MET A 244 35.05 29.50 -0.70
N ALA A 245 34.81 28.19 -0.53
CA ALA A 245 33.67 27.68 0.22
C ALA A 245 33.81 27.88 1.74
N LEU A 246 35.03 27.81 2.27
CA LEU A 246 35.39 28.16 3.64
C LEU A 246 35.73 29.65 3.81
N ASP A 247 35.12 30.53 3.01
CA ASP A 247 35.23 31.98 3.20
C ASP A 247 34.84 32.35 4.65
N ASP A 248 35.54 33.36 5.18
CA ASP A 248 35.36 33.95 6.51
C ASP A 248 33.88 34.31 6.74
N LYS A 249 33.16 34.68 5.68
CA LYS A 249 31.72 34.97 5.68
C LYS A 249 30.85 33.74 5.98
N PHE A 250 31.19 32.55 5.47
CA PHE A 250 30.46 31.32 5.79
C PHE A 250 30.66 30.94 7.26
N LEU A 251 31.91 30.99 7.74
CA LEU A 251 32.24 30.68 9.14
C LEU A 251 31.59 31.67 10.12
N ARG A 252 31.59 32.98 9.81
CA ARG A 252 30.88 34.00 10.58
C ARG A 252 29.37 33.75 10.59
N ASN A 253 28.74 33.57 9.43
CA ASN A 253 27.29 33.32 9.34
C ASN A 253 26.86 32.02 10.05
N LEU A 254 27.70 30.98 10.05
CA LEU A 254 27.47 29.76 10.82
C LEU A 254 27.55 30.03 12.32
N ASN A 255 28.59 30.74 12.78
CA ASN A 255 28.73 31.17 14.18
C ASN A 255 27.54 32.03 14.63
N ASP A 256 27.10 32.97 13.81
CA ASP A 256 25.99 33.88 14.12
C ASP A 256 24.67 33.12 14.24
N GLN A 257 24.39 32.16 13.33
CA GLN A 257 23.21 31.29 13.46
C GLN A 257 23.28 30.36 14.67
N VAL A 258 24.46 29.81 15.01
CA VAL A 258 24.63 29.00 16.22
C VAL A 258 24.31 29.83 17.47
N ASN A 259 24.81 31.06 17.55
CA ASN A 259 24.52 31.96 18.67
C ASN A 259 23.04 32.34 18.74
N GLU A 260 22.41 32.70 17.60
CA GLU A 260 20.97 33.01 17.55
C GLU A 260 20.10 31.84 18.04
N LYS A 261 20.46 30.60 17.67
CA LYS A 261 19.77 29.39 18.17
C LYS A 261 20.02 29.16 19.66
N PHE A 262 21.23 29.44 20.15
CA PHE A 262 21.59 29.27 21.55
C PHE A 262 20.88 30.30 22.46
N ASP A 263 20.69 31.54 21.99
CA ASP A 263 19.95 32.56 22.72
C ASP A 263 18.44 32.28 22.73
N LYS A 264 17.87 31.82 21.62
CA LYS A 264 16.48 31.32 21.58
C LYS A 264 16.26 30.12 22.51
N LEU A 265 17.26 29.27 22.71
CA LEU A 265 17.20 28.17 23.68
C LEU A 265 17.20 28.70 25.13
N LYS A 266 17.99 29.73 25.45
CA LYS A 266 17.95 30.39 26.78
C LYS A 266 16.58 31.01 27.05
N GLU A 267 16.02 31.72 26.08
CA GLU A 267 14.67 32.31 26.18
C GLU A 267 13.60 31.25 26.46
N LEU A 268 13.67 30.11 25.76
CA LEU A 268 12.74 29.00 25.96
C LEU A 268 12.85 28.38 27.36
N CYS A 269 14.06 28.23 27.90
CA CYS A 269 14.27 27.78 29.29
C CYS A 269 13.75 28.79 30.34
N GLU A 270 13.87 30.10 30.08
CA GLU A 270 13.26 31.14 30.95
C GLU A 270 11.73 31.08 30.92
N ILE A 271 11.12 30.87 29.74
CA ILE A 271 9.67 30.69 29.59
C ILE A 271 9.19 29.43 30.32
N GLU A 272 9.87 28.30 30.15
CA GLU A 272 9.55 27.04 30.83
C GLU A 272 9.59 27.19 32.36
N LYS A 273 10.65 27.83 32.88
CA LYS A 273 10.80 28.15 34.31
C LYS A 273 9.65 29.03 34.84
N ASN A 274 9.19 30.01 34.05
CA ASN A 274 8.05 30.85 34.41
C ASN A 274 6.72 30.06 34.40
N ILE A 275 6.49 29.19 33.42
CA ILE A 275 5.32 28.31 33.35
C ILE A 275 5.29 27.36 34.56
N ILE A 276 6.43 26.76 34.93
CA ILE A 276 6.53 25.87 36.11
C ILE A 276 6.18 26.63 37.39
N ASN A 277 6.67 27.87 37.55
CA ASN A 277 6.37 28.69 38.72
C ASN A 277 4.88 29.08 38.79
N GLN A 278 4.26 29.44 37.66
CA GLN A 278 2.83 29.77 37.60
C GLN A 278 1.96 28.53 37.87
N SER A 279 2.27 27.40 37.23
CA SER A 279 1.58 26.12 37.45
C SER A 279 1.62 25.68 38.92
N LYS A 280 2.78 25.85 39.60
CA LYS A 280 2.91 25.61 41.03
C LYS A 280 1.99 26.50 41.89
N ALA A 281 1.79 27.76 41.49
CA ALA A 281 0.89 28.68 42.20
C ALA A 281 -0.59 28.32 41.97
N GLU A 282 -0.98 28.03 40.73
CA GLU A 282 -2.35 27.62 40.36
C GLU A 282 -2.75 26.28 40.97
N LEU A 283 -1.83 25.31 41.02
CA LEU A 283 -2.05 24.01 41.66
C LEU A 283 -2.18 24.14 43.19
N SER A 284 -1.41 25.03 43.82
CA SER A 284 -1.57 25.37 45.24
C SER A 284 -2.94 26.00 45.55
N ALA A 285 -3.39 26.95 44.71
CA ALA A 285 -4.72 27.56 44.83
C ALA A 285 -5.84 26.53 44.63
N SER A 286 -5.69 25.62 43.67
CA SER A 286 -6.64 24.54 43.39
C SER A 286 -6.74 23.54 44.54
N LEU A 287 -5.61 23.14 45.13
CA LEU A 287 -5.58 22.29 46.33
C LEU A 287 -6.27 22.95 47.52
N LYS A 288 -6.10 24.28 47.69
CA LYS A 288 -6.80 25.04 48.74
C LYS A 288 -8.32 25.02 48.54
N MET A 289 -8.80 25.29 47.32
CA MET A 289 -10.23 25.20 46.99
C MET A 289 -10.80 23.79 47.19
N LEU A 290 -10.05 22.74 46.82
CA LEU A 290 -10.47 21.35 47.03
C LEU A 290 -10.67 21.03 48.52
N ASN A 291 -9.74 21.48 49.37
CA ASN A 291 -9.81 21.29 50.81
C ASN A 291 -11.01 22.06 51.44
N GLU A 292 -11.23 23.30 51.01
CA GLU A 292 -12.40 24.10 51.41
C GLU A 292 -13.74 23.47 50.94
N SER A 293 -13.75 22.80 49.78
CA SER A 293 -14.92 22.06 49.29
C SER A 293 -15.18 20.77 50.07
N GLY A 294 -14.14 20.06 50.52
CA GLY A 294 -14.28 18.86 51.35
C GLY A 294 -14.98 19.13 52.68
N LEU A 295 -14.66 20.26 53.32
CA LEU A 295 -15.29 20.69 54.57
C LEU A 295 -16.81 20.97 54.43
N LYS A 296 -17.26 21.47 53.28
CA LYS A 296 -18.68 21.73 53.01
C LYS A 296 -19.50 20.48 52.72
N GLN A 297 -18.86 19.36 52.40
CA GLN A 297 -19.55 18.12 52.07
C GLN A 297 -20.17 17.45 53.31
N ASP A 298 -19.55 17.59 54.48
CA ASP A 298 -20.07 17.08 55.77
C ASP A 298 -21.36 17.81 56.21
N GLU A 299 -21.43 19.11 55.95
CA GLU A 299 -22.61 19.94 56.20
C GLU A 299 -23.80 19.52 55.31
N PHE A 300 -23.52 19.17 54.05
CA PHE A 300 -24.53 18.67 53.11
C PHE A 300 -25.11 17.31 53.51
N VAL A 301 -24.29 16.43 54.09
CA VAL A 301 -24.73 15.12 54.64
C VAL A 301 -25.69 15.32 55.83
N LYS A 302 -25.41 16.28 56.72
CA LYS A 302 -26.35 16.65 57.81
C LYS A 302 -27.68 17.16 57.26
N ILE A 303 -27.66 18.11 56.33
CA ILE A 303 -28.88 18.68 55.72
C ILE A 303 -29.73 17.57 55.06
N HIS A 304 -29.09 16.63 54.36
CA HIS A 304 -29.81 15.51 53.74
C HIS A 304 -30.44 14.56 54.77
N SER A 305 -29.76 14.31 55.89
CA SER A 305 -30.28 13.53 57.03
C SER A 305 -31.52 14.19 57.67
N ASP A 306 -31.50 15.51 57.85
CA ASP A 306 -32.62 16.24 58.45
C ASP A 306 -33.81 16.39 57.49
N ILE A 307 -33.57 16.53 56.18
CA ILE A 307 -34.61 16.43 55.15
C ILE A 307 -35.27 15.04 55.18
N LEU A 308 -34.51 13.95 55.27
CA LEU A 308 -35.05 12.59 55.37
C LEU A 308 -35.92 12.39 56.62
N LYS A 309 -35.52 12.95 57.78
CA LYS A 309 -36.36 12.95 58.99
C LYS A 309 -37.65 13.73 58.80
N ALA A 310 -37.60 14.92 58.19
CA ALA A 310 -38.77 15.75 57.94
C ALA A 310 -39.76 15.07 56.97
N VAL A 311 -39.27 14.45 55.89
CA VAL A 311 -40.09 13.68 54.94
C VAL A 311 -40.73 12.46 55.61
N SER A 312 -40.00 11.77 56.48
CA SER A 312 -40.53 10.63 57.26
C SER A 312 -41.64 11.07 58.23
N ALA A 313 -41.43 12.16 58.97
CA ALA A 313 -42.45 12.73 59.86
C ALA A 313 -43.70 13.19 59.10
N PHE A 314 -43.54 13.83 57.95
CA PHE A 314 -44.63 14.25 57.07
C PHE A 314 -45.42 13.06 56.50
N SER A 315 -44.73 12.00 56.08
CA SER A 315 -45.35 10.75 55.60
C SER A 315 -46.21 10.09 56.69
N ASN A 316 -45.71 10.01 57.93
CA ASN A 316 -46.48 9.50 59.06
C ASN A 316 -47.70 10.37 59.37
N ALA A 317 -47.57 11.70 59.36
CA ALA A 317 -48.69 12.62 59.54
C ALA A 317 -49.77 12.48 58.44
N PHE A 318 -49.36 12.22 57.19
CA PHE A 318 -50.27 11.92 56.09
C PHE A 318 -51.04 10.61 56.31
N LYS A 319 -50.35 9.59 56.83
CA LYS A 319 -50.94 8.28 57.14
C LYS A 319 -51.95 8.37 58.30
N ASP A 320 -51.64 9.14 59.33
CA ASP A 320 -52.58 9.44 60.42
C ASP A 320 -53.79 10.25 59.91
N MET A 321 -53.58 11.19 58.98
CA MET A 321 -54.66 11.93 58.33
C MET A 321 -55.56 11.02 57.48
N GLU A 322 -55.00 10.08 56.72
CA GLU A 322 -55.73 9.07 55.96
C GLU A 322 -56.61 8.20 56.89
N VAL A 323 -56.04 7.67 57.97
CA VAL A 323 -56.78 6.89 58.98
C VAL A 323 -57.92 7.72 59.59
N LYS A 324 -57.67 9.00 59.88
CA LYS A 324 -58.67 9.91 60.46
C LYS A 324 -59.81 10.23 59.46
N ILE A 325 -59.49 10.43 58.19
CA ILE A 325 -60.46 10.63 57.10
C ILE A 325 -61.33 9.39 56.91
N LEU A 326 -60.73 8.20 56.87
CA LEU A 326 -61.47 6.92 56.77
C LEU A 326 -62.41 6.73 57.97
N THR A 327 -61.95 7.09 59.18
CA THR A 327 -62.74 7.00 60.42
C THR A 327 -63.94 7.96 60.41
N GLU A 328 -63.77 9.21 59.97
CA GLU A 328 -64.89 10.16 59.85
C GLU A 328 -65.84 9.82 58.70
N HIS A 329 -65.34 9.29 57.57
CA HIS A 329 -66.21 8.78 56.51
C HIS A 329 -67.10 7.62 56.99
N ALA A 330 -66.57 6.71 57.81
CA ALA A 330 -67.35 5.63 58.42
C ALA A 330 -68.46 6.16 59.34
N LYS A 331 -68.16 7.12 60.21
CA LYS A 331 -69.17 7.79 61.06
C LYS A 331 -70.23 8.52 60.24
N LEU A 332 -69.85 9.20 59.16
CA LEU A 332 -70.79 9.88 58.27
C LEU A 332 -71.79 8.89 57.66
N GLY A 333 -71.30 7.69 57.28
CA GLY A 333 -72.13 6.59 56.80
C GLY A 333 -73.12 6.06 57.85
N GLU A 334 -72.69 5.87 59.10
CA GLU A 334 -73.59 5.49 60.21
C GLU A 334 -74.69 6.53 60.45
N ILE A 335 -74.35 7.82 60.48
CA ILE A 335 -75.31 8.92 60.66
C ILE A 335 -76.35 8.91 59.53
N PHE A 336 -75.92 8.75 58.28
CA PHE A 336 -76.82 8.72 57.13
C PHE A 336 -77.78 7.53 57.18
N SER A 337 -77.28 6.35 57.55
CA SER A 337 -78.07 5.12 57.71
C SER A 337 -79.09 5.23 58.85
N ARG A 338 -78.69 5.82 59.99
CA ARG A 338 -79.57 6.09 61.13
C ARG A 338 -80.71 7.06 60.78
N ASN A 339 -80.42 8.11 60.02
CA ASN A 339 -81.43 9.07 59.59
C ASN A 339 -82.45 8.42 58.63
N LEU A 340 -81.99 7.64 57.65
CA LEU A 340 -82.87 6.88 56.74
C LEU A 340 -83.84 5.95 57.48
N ASN A 341 -83.34 5.18 58.46
CA ASN A 341 -84.20 4.30 59.27
C ASN A 341 -85.22 5.09 60.09
N THR A 342 -84.81 6.22 60.68
CA THR A 342 -85.70 7.08 61.47
C THR A 342 -86.82 7.69 60.60
N THR A 343 -86.49 8.13 59.38
CA THR A 343 -87.48 8.61 58.40
C THR A 343 -88.45 7.51 57.99
N LYS A 344 -87.97 6.27 57.77
CA LYS A 344 -88.81 5.11 57.43
C LYS A 344 -89.78 4.73 58.55
N GLU A 345 -89.35 4.81 59.81
CA GLU A 345 -90.25 4.65 60.96
C GLU A 345 -91.29 5.76 61.07
N SER A 346 -90.91 7.03 60.81
CA SER A 346 -91.89 8.12 60.85
C SER A 346 -92.96 7.99 59.76
N GLN A 347 -92.59 7.49 58.57
CA GLN A 347 -93.51 7.23 57.47
C GLN A 347 -94.51 6.13 57.84
N LEU A 348 -94.04 5.03 58.43
CA LEU A 348 -94.91 3.94 58.91
C LEU A 348 -95.86 4.41 60.02
N LYS A 349 -95.36 5.18 60.99
CA LYS A 349 -96.20 5.76 62.06
C LYS A 349 -97.26 6.70 61.50
N PHE A 350 -96.91 7.55 60.53
CA PHE A 350 -97.86 8.46 59.87
C PHE A 350 -98.98 7.70 59.15
N GLU A 351 -98.65 6.66 58.38
CA GLU A 351 -99.65 5.81 57.72
C GLU A 351 -100.59 5.12 58.72
N GLN A 352 -100.04 4.66 59.85
CA GLN A 352 -100.81 4.05 60.93
C GLN A 352 -101.72 5.07 61.65
N THR A 353 -101.27 6.32 61.83
CA THR A 353 -102.10 7.41 62.37
C THR A 353 -103.26 7.76 61.44
N ILE A 354 -103.03 7.86 60.12
CA ILE A 354 -104.10 8.07 59.13
C ILE A 354 -105.16 6.97 59.23
N LYS A 355 -104.75 5.69 59.31
CA LYS A 355 -105.68 4.55 59.49
C LYS A 355 -106.46 4.62 60.79
N SER A 356 -105.84 5.01 61.90
CA SER A 356 -106.56 5.20 63.17
C SER A 356 -107.54 6.38 63.14
N PHE A 357 -107.23 7.45 62.41
CA PHE A 357 -108.08 8.63 62.29
C PHE A 357 -109.36 8.35 61.50
N ASP A 358 -109.28 7.57 60.42
CA ASP A 358 -110.47 7.07 59.69
C ASP A 358 -111.37 6.18 60.56
N ALA A 359 -110.78 5.31 61.39
CA ALA A 359 -111.53 4.49 62.34
C ALA A 359 -112.24 5.34 63.42
N ILE A 360 -111.54 6.31 64.01
CA ILE A 360 -112.09 7.22 65.02
C ILE A 360 -113.21 8.09 64.44
N LEU A 361 -113.10 8.56 63.19
CA LEU A 361 -114.18 9.32 62.54
C LEU A 361 -115.47 8.48 62.33
N LYS A 362 -115.33 7.21 61.95
CA LYS A 362 -116.46 6.27 61.85
C LYS A 362 -117.10 6.00 63.21
N GLU A 363 -116.30 5.78 64.24
CA GLU A 363 -116.77 5.53 65.59
C GLU A 363 -117.42 6.77 66.23
N PHE A 364 -116.86 7.96 66.00
CA PHE A 364 -117.46 9.23 66.42
C PHE A 364 -118.82 9.47 65.74
N SER A 365 -118.93 9.23 64.43
CA SER A 365 -120.20 9.32 63.69
C SER A 365 -121.27 8.36 64.27
N LEU A 366 -120.89 7.10 64.53
CA LEU A 366 -121.76 6.11 65.18
C LEU A 366 -122.16 6.51 66.60
N SER A 367 -121.22 7.04 67.39
CA SER A 367 -121.48 7.51 68.75
C SER A 367 -122.44 8.69 68.78
N LEU A 368 -122.27 9.67 67.89
CA LEU A 368 -123.10 10.87 67.82
C LEU A 368 -124.55 10.51 67.41
N MET A 369 -124.72 9.59 66.45
CA MET A 369 -126.03 9.04 66.08
C MET A 369 -126.69 8.27 67.25
N LYS A 370 -125.90 7.49 68.00
CA LYS A 370 -126.40 6.77 69.18
C LYS A 370 -126.81 7.72 70.31
N GLU A 371 -125.98 8.72 70.60
CA GLU A 371 -126.19 9.68 71.69
C GLU A 371 -127.37 10.62 71.39
N GLN A 372 -127.56 11.04 70.14
CA GLN A 372 -128.80 11.73 69.73
C GLN A 372 -130.04 10.83 69.87
N ASN A 373 -129.96 9.56 69.48
CA ASN A 373 -131.08 8.61 69.61
C ASN A 373 -131.42 8.34 71.10
N ASP A 374 -130.41 8.16 71.95
CA ASP A 374 -130.61 7.94 73.38
C ASP A 374 -131.07 9.22 74.10
N ALA A 375 -130.64 10.41 73.66
CA ALA A 375 -131.18 11.70 74.10
C ALA A 375 -132.65 11.88 73.66
N LEU A 376 -133.01 11.49 72.43
CA LEU A 376 -134.40 11.47 71.94
C LEU A 376 -135.27 10.50 72.73
N LYS A 377 -134.75 9.32 73.10
CA LYS A 377 -135.44 8.39 74.00
C LYS A 377 -135.59 8.96 75.40
N ALA A 378 -134.56 9.58 75.95
CA ALA A 378 -134.62 10.22 77.27
C ALA A 378 -135.60 11.40 77.28
N PHE A 379 -135.64 12.20 76.21
CA PHE A 379 -136.62 13.27 76.02
C PHE A 379 -138.05 12.72 75.87
N ARG A 380 -138.24 11.66 75.09
CA ARG A 380 -139.53 10.97 74.95
C ARG A 380 -140.00 10.34 76.26
N ALA A 381 -139.09 9.72 77.01
CA ALA A 381 -139.35 9.20 78.35
C ALA A 381 -139.69 10.33 79.34
N SER A 382 -138.95 11.44 79.29
CA SER A 382 -139.22 12.65 80.07
C SER A 382 -140.58 13.28 79.73
N LEU A 383 -141.01 13.29 78.46
CA LEU A 383 -142.34 13.74 78.07
C LEU A 383 -143.44 12.78 78.57
N VAL A 384 -143.22 11.47 78.51
CA VAL A 384 -144.14 10.45 79.05
C VAL A 384 -144.21 10.53 80.57
N GLU A 385 -143.10 10.71 81.27
CA GLU A 385 -143.05 10.85 82.72
C GLU A 385 -143.58 12.22 83.18
N SER A 386 -143.31 13.29 82.45
CA SER A 386 -143.97 14.58 82.66
C SER A 386 -145.48 14.46 82.45
N ALA A 387 -145.94 13.65 81.49
CA ALA A 387 -147.36 13.36 81.32
C ALA A 387 -147.94 12.47 82.44
N THR A 388 -147.17 11.59 83.10
CA THR A 388 -147.64 10.87 84.30
C THR A 388 -147.61 11.73 85.56
N ILE A 389 -146.62 12.62 85.72
CA ILE A 389 -146.62 13.69 86.72
C ILE A 389 -147.86 14.56 86.50
N PHE A 390 -148.11 14.97 85.25
CA PHE A 390 -149.30 15.73 84.90
C PHE A 390 -150.57 14.93 85.16
N LYS A 391 -150.64 13.62 84.90
CA LYS A 391 -151.85 12.82 85.19
C LYS A 391 -152.07 12.53 86.68
N ALA A 392 -151.02 12.46 87.50
CA ALA A 392 -151.11 12.21 88.95
C ALA A 392 -151.36 13.48 89.79
N ALA A 393 -150.79 14.63 89.40
CA ALA A 393 -151.31 15.94 89.81
C ALA A 393 -152.68 16.22 89.15
N TYR A 394 -152.93 15.51 88.05
CA TYR A 394 -154.12 15.48 87.21
C TYR A 394 -155.34 15.08 88.02
N GLU A 395 -155.63 13.79 88.02
CA GLU A 395 -156.87 13.13 88.46
C GLU A 395 -157.17 13.17 89.97
N GLN A 396 -158.21 13.96 90.27
CA GLN A 396 -159.23 13.74 91.29
C GLN A 396 -158.76 14.06 92.73
N GLU A 397 -159.05 15.23 93.30
CA GLU A 397 -160.24 16.06 93.10
C GLU A 397 -161.61 15.27 93.19
N GLY A 398 -162.77 15.92 93.34
CA GLY A 398 -163.97 15.42 94.05
C GLY A 398 -163.93 15.67 95.58
N ARG A 399 -164.89 16.41 96.17
CA ARG A 399 -164.97 16.68 97.64
C ARG A 399 -165.05 15.37 98.47
N SER A 400 -164.32 15.23 99.59
CA SER A 400 -164.72 15.74 100.91
C SER A 400 -164.12 17.09 101.35
N LEU A 401 -163.23 17.67 100.54
CA LEU A 401 -162.70 19.06 100.46
C LEU A 401 -161.47 19.05 99.53
N GLU A 402 -161.17 20.00 98.63
CA GLU A 402 -161.95 21.03 97.94
C GLU A 402 -161.48 21.10 96.46
N ARG A 403 -162.31 20.66 95.48
CA ARG A 403 -161.81 19.69 94.47
C ARG A 403 -162.72 19.44 93.18
N GLU A 404 -162.35 19.87 91.94
CA GLU A 404 -162.39 19.19 90.57
C GLU A 404 -162.54 19.89 89.18
N LYS A 405 -163.73 20.34 88.78
CA LYS A 405 -164.23 20.05 87.40
C LYS A 405 -164.04 21.09 86.27
N GLU A 406 -162.94 21.85 86.23
CA GLU A 406 -162.63 22.78 85.09
C GLU A 406 -161.54 22.29 84.11
N ARG A 407 -161.01 21.08 84.34
CA ARG A 407 -159.93 20.43 83.57
C ARG A 407 -160.05 20.44 82.04
N GLU A 408 -161.26 20.20 81.54
CA GLU A 408 -161.45 19.77 80.16
C GLU A 408 -161.15 20.89 79.14
N SER A 409 -161.11 22.15 79.60
CA SER A 409 -160.64 23.30 78.82
C SER A 409 -159.15 23.18 78.43
N LEU A 410 -158.27 22.93 79.40
CA LEU A 410 -156.81 22.93 79.19
C LEU A 410 -156.32 21.75 78.35
N ILE A 411 -156.97 20.58 78.47
CA ILE A 411 -156.63 19.39 77.66
C ILE A 411 -156.89 19.64 76.17
N ALA A 412 -157.92 20.41 75.82
CA ALA A 412 -158.29 20.66 74.42
C ALA A 412 -157.25 21.51 73.67
N GLU A 413 -156.69 22.52 74.32
CA GLU A 413 -155.68 23.40 73.71
C GLU A 413 -154.31 22.71 73.60
N LEU A 414 -153.93 21.90 74.59
CA LEU A 414 -152.66 21.16 74.62
C LEU A 414 -152.59 20.10 73.51
N LYS A 415 -153.72 19.47 73.17
CA LYS A 415 -153.81 18.52 72.03
C LYS A 415 -153.46 19.17 70.68
N LYS A 416 -153.95 20.39 70.43
CA LYS A 416 -153.74 21.06 69.14
C LYS A 416 -152.26 21.31 68.85
N ASN A 417 -151.49 21.68 69.87
CA ASN A 417 -150.07 21.98 69.72
C ASN A 417 -149.21 20.71 69.54
N ILE A 418 -149.65 19.56 70.06
CA ILE A 418 -148.95 18.28 69.87
C ILE A 418 -149.07 17.81 68.40
N ASP A 419 -150.25 17.95 67.80
CA ASP A 419 -150.48 17.53 66.40
C ASP A 419 -149.69 18.37 65.37
N GLU A 420 -149.37 19.63 65.66
CA GLU A 420 -148.49 20.45 64.81
C GLU A 420 -147.02 19.98 64.87
N ILE A 421 -146.51 19.66 66.07
CA ILE A 421 -145.12 19.21 66.27
C ILE A 421 -144.86 17.84 65.61
N ASP A 422 -145.78 16.89 65.76
CA ASP A 422 -145.61 15.52 65.23
C ASP A 422 -145.58 15.51 63.69
N LYS A 423 -146.25 16.48 63.05
CA LYS A 423 -146.22 16.68 61.60
C LYS A 423 -144.90 17.25 61.09
N GLU A 424 -144.27 18.13 61.86
CA GLU A 424 -143.00 18.76 61.50
C GLU A 424 -141.81 17.81 61.67
N ALA A 425 -141.81 16.99 62.73
CA ALA A 425 -140.78 15.98 62.98
C ALA A 425 -140.68 14.93 61.84
N ASN A 426 -141.81 14.41 61.36
CA ASN A 426 -141.83 13.41 60.30
C ASN A 426 -141.27 13.95 58.96
N SER A 427 -141.52 15.23 58.63
CA SER A 427 -140.98 15.92 57.45
C SER A 427 -139.45 16.03 57.44
N VAL A 428 -138.81 16.09 58.61
CA VAL A 428 -137.35 16.14 58.73
C VAL A 428 -136.73 14.76 58.53
N ILE A 429 -137.34 13.71 59.09
CA ILE A 429 -136.83 12.33 58.98
C ILE A 429 -136.81 11.87 57.50
N GLU A 430 -137.91 12.09 56.77
CA GLU A 430 -138.03 11.70 55.35
C GLU A 430 -136.99 12.40 54.44
N LYS A 431 -136.53 13.60 54.81
CA LYS A 431 -135.44 14.29 54.10
C LYS A 431 -134.05 13.74 54.40
N ILE A 432 -133.83 13.20 55.59
CA ILE A 432 -132.53 12.65 55.99
C ILE A 432 -132.31 11.28 55.35
N GLU A 433 -133.32 10.42 55.31
CA GLU A 433 -133.21 9.09 54.69
C GLU A 433 -132.92 9.15 53.18
N ASN A 434 -133.43 10.17 52.48
CA ASN A 434 -133.18 10.39 51.05
C ASN A 434 -131.79 10.98 50.70
N LEU A 435 -130.93 11.26 51.68
CA LEU A 435 -129.58 11.84 51.47
C LEU A 435 -128.42 10.90 51.84
N VAL A 436 -128.70 9.65 52.23
CA VAL A 436 -127.70 8.67 52.71
C VAL A 436 -127.71 7.36 51.87
N GLN A 437 -128.26 7.42 50.65
CA GLN A 437 -127.89 6.53 49.54
C GLN A 437 -126.96 7.27 48.57
#